data_AF-A0A6F9D5C0-F1
#
_entry.id   AF-A0A6F9D5C0-F1
#
_cell.length_a   1.000
_cell.length_b   1.000
_cell.length_c   1.000
_cell.angle_alpha   90.00
_cell.angle_beta   90.00
_cell.angle_gamma   90.00
#
_symmetry.space_group_name_H-M   'P 1'
#
loop_
_entity.id
_entity.type
_entity.pdbx_description
1 polymer ?
#
loop_
_entity_poly.entity_id
_entity_poly.type
_entity_poly.pdbx_seq_one_letter_code
_entity_poly.pdbx_strand_id
1 'polypeptide(L)'
;MFWPGLEEKKSDKDSTTGSSEDISLKQDSTLNSTTSGLLVAETYSWKNTSIGQPILQIQTTGSHAVCLLLPPGRHILRFVLNFPLGYNLKICSTTPFIFGDEETVLASLQQESLQFVAVADQILTKLGNCIECFGNTETWKKSSCELHDAHMPYTADKSHSKEQNYEIWMEALYAIMESLIGDSYEKHNLLFAIKCLNLWISQSSHDKTEGLGLDQHVKREVSAATCIQKHWRGMNARKIYHTHTNTLSEEHASVIKILTAFWSSLQSNRKANSCNILRNLLTKYPVLINYFSFQNDEWNKLSFTDYQGTFNEQAPRTWFILLREVFHVKDEILCLPKLYHAVPTCNLHVIDNDTGNTIPEVFQKVVPYRYKTNKKGYTLVAEARTLESVLMPGKWKLRMIGSTDSLPTSVENFNSLLHVKEIRDYYIPKDDCIIFRYLLVFIPFVANTVGVVFLC
;
A
#
# COMPACT_ATOMS: atom_id res chain seq x y z
N MET A 1 -16.13 0.73 -1.11
CA MET A 1 -17.00 0.36 0.03
C MET A 1 -17.84 1.59 0.34
N PHE A 2 -19.16 1.49 0.16
CA PHE A 2 -20.11 2.59 0.33
C PHE A 2 -20.30 2.90 1.82
N TRP A 3 -20.26 4.18 2.18
CA TRP A 3 -20.69 4.68 3.48
C TRP A 3 -22.22 4.71 3.54
N PRO A 4 -22.89 4.11 4.54
CA PRO A 4 -24.30 4.38 4.81
C PRO A 4 -24.43 5.37 5.98
N GLY A 5 -25.31 6.36 5.85
CA GLY A 5 -25.77 7.15 7.00
C GLY A 5 -26.09 8.60 6.68
N LEU A 6 -27.22 8.86 6.02
CA LEU A 6 -27.96 10.12 6.14
C LEU A 6 -29.44 9.78 5.99
N GLU A 7 -30.14 9.73 7.13
CA GLU A 7 -31.59 9.58 7.19
C GLU A 7 -32.26 10.88 6.72
N GLU A 8 -33.04 10.79 5.63
CA GLU A 8 -33.96 11.83 5.19
C GLU A 8 -35.19 11.87 6.10
N LYS A 9 -35.48 13.02 6.72
CA LYS A 9 -36.81 13.33 7.24
C LYS A 9 -37.61 14.08 6.17
N LYS A 10 -38.72 13.49 5.74
CA LYS A 10 -39.72 14.10 4.84
C LYS A 10 -40.73 14.98 5.60
N SER A 11 -40.91 16.16 5.02
CA SER A 11 -42.05 17.08 4.92
C SER A 11 -43.29 16.93 5.82
N ASP A 12 -43.80 18.08 6.27
CA ASP A 12 -45.23 18.37 6.19
C ASP A 12 -45.49 19.74 5.54
N LYS A 13 -46.58 19.78 4.77
CA LYS A 13 -47.10 20.89 3.94
C LYS A 13 -47.83 21.90 4.80
N ASP A 14 -47.88 23.16 4.35
CA ASP A 14 -49.16 23.87 4.27
C ASP A 14 -49.19 24.90 3.14
N SER A 15 -50.36 24.96 2.52
CA SER A 15 -50.72 25.68 1.30
C SER A 15 -51.39 27.01 1.61
N THR A 16 -51.14 28.08 0.84
CA THR A 16 -52.20 29.03 0.48
C THR A 16 -51.93 29.69 -0.88
N THR A 17 -52.95 29.62 -1.72
CA THR A 17 -53.12 30.19 -3.06
C THR A 17 -53.34 31.70 -3.07
N GLY A 18 -52.80 32.39 -4.09
CA GLY A 18 -53.16 33.76 -4.44
C GLY A 18 -52.65 34.11 -5.84
N SER A 19 -53.57 34.16 -6.81
CA SER A 19 -53.36 34.52 -8.21
C SER A 19 -53.32 36.04 -8.42
N SER A 20 -52.45 36.54 -9.30
CA SER A 20 -52.82 37.54 -10.34
C SER A 20 -51.60 38.08 -11.11
N GLU A 21 -51.69 37.94 -12.43
CA GLU A 21 -51.33 38.89 -13.48
C GLU A 21 -49.85 39.16 -13.85
N ASP A 22 -49.57 38.75 -15.09
CA ASP A 22 -48.45 39.16 -15.93
C ASP A 22 -48.33 40.68 -16.07
N ILE A 23 -47.17 41.21 -15.68
CA ILE A 23 -46.64 42.45 -16.26
C ILE A 23 -45.21 42.17 -16.72
N SER A 24 -45.06 42.07 -18.04
CA SER A 24 -43.77 42.04 -18.71
C SER A 24 -43.04 43.37 -18.48
N LEU A 25 -42.06 43.38 -17.57
CA LEU A 25 -41.03 44.39 -17.54
C LEU A 25 -39.77 43.79 -18.16
N LYS A 26 -39.51 44.17 -19.41
CA LYS A 26 -38.18 44.09 -20.00
C LYS A 26 -37.23 44.90 -19.12
N GLN A 27 -36.46 44.23 -18.27
CA GLN A 27 -35.24 44.79 -17.72
C GLN A 27 -34.09 44.34 -18.62
N ASP A 28 -33.65 45.27 -19.47
CA ASP A 28 -32.26 45.34 -19.88
C ASP A 28 -31.41 45.49 -18.60
N SER A 29 -30.86 44.38 -18.14
CA SER A 29 -29.77 44.35 -17.18
C SER A 29 -28.69 43.41 -17.69
N THR A 30 -27.93 43.90 -18.68
CA THR A 30 -26.51 43.51 -18.79
C THR A 30 -25.76 44.05 -17.58
N LEU A 31 -26.06 43.52 -16.39
CA LEU A 31 -25.21 43.65 -15.22
C LEU A 31 -24.23 42.49 -15.28
N ASN A 32 -22.95 42.82 -15.42
CA ASN A 32 -21.82 41.91 -15.33
C ASN A 32 -22.05 40.88 -14.22
N SER A 33 -22.38 39.63 -14.59
CA SER A 33 -22.43 38.54 -13.62
C SER A 33 -20.99 38.28 -13.20
N THR A 34 -20.59 38.84 -12.06
CA THR A 34 -19.25 38.64 -11.51
C THR A 34 -19.04 37.14 -11.36
N THR A 35 -18.16 36.55 -12.18
CA THR A 35 -17.91 35.11 -12.15
C THR A 35 -17.34 34.75 -10.79
N SER A 36 -18.08 33.96 -10.02
CA SER A 36 -17.63 33.49 -8.71
C SER A 36 -16.44 32.55 -8.88
N GLY A 37 -15.44 32.70 -8.01
CA GLY A 37 -14.40 31.68 -7.88
C GLY A 37 -14.94 30.43 -7.19
N LEU A 38 -14.34 29.28 -7.52
CA LEU A 38 -14.70 27.97 -7.00
C LEU A 38 -13.47 27.28 -6.39
N LEU A 39 -13.60 26.86 -5.15
CA LEU A 39 -12.69 25.94 -4.48
C LEU A 39 -13.45 24.65 -4.18
N VAL A 40 -12.90 23.52 -4.60
CA VAL A 40 -13.40 22.18 -4.27
C VAL A 40 -12.31 21.42 -3.54
N ALA A 41 -12.65 20.78 -2.43
CA ALA A 41 -11.81 19.77 -1.81
C ALA A 41 -12.48 18.40 -1.94
N GLU A 42 -11.70 17.41 -2.35
CA GLU A 42 -12.15 16.04 -2.52
C GLU A 42 -11.13 15.08 -1.92
N THR A 43 -11.57 13.87 -1.59
CA THR A 43 -10.64 12.81 -1.15
C THR A 43 -9.80 12.33 -2.33
N TYR A 44 -8.52 12.03 -2.04
CA TYR A 44 -7.59 11.53 -3.03
C TYR A 44 -7.03 10.17 -2.63
N SER A 45 -6.91 9.26 -3.61
CA SER A 45 -6.20 7.99 -3.45
C SER A 45 -5.47 7.69 -4.74
N TRP A 46 -4.17 7.33 -4.65
CA TRP A 46 -3.40 6.89 -5.80
C TRP A 46 -3.95 5.57 -6.40
N LYS A 47 -4.74 4.81 -5.64
CA LYS A 47 -5.35 3.54 -6.05
C LYS A 47 -6.61 3.72 -6.89
N ASN A 48 -7.12 4.95 -7.02
CA ASN A 48 -8.32 5.24 -7.78
C ASN A 48 -8.13 6.47 -8.66
N THR A 49 -8.42 6.33 -9.95
CA THR A 49 -8.32 7.43 -10.93
C THR A 49 -9.58 8.28 -10.98
N SER A 50 -10.71 7.81 -10.42
CA SER A 50 -11.95 8.58 -10.41
C SER A 50 -11.86 9.80 -9.51
N ILE A 51 -12.39 10.93 -9.97
CA ILE A 51 -12.64 12.14 -9.16
C ILE A 51 -13.55 11.72 -7.98
N GLY A 52 -13.13 12.08 -6.77
CA GLY A 52 -13.87 11.75 -5.56
C GLY A 52 -15.12 12.62 -5.43
N GLN A 53 -16.06 12.24 -4.57
CA GLN A 53 -17.13 13.17 -4.23
C GLN A 53 -16.53 14.38 -3.49
N PRO A 54 -16.90 15.63 -3.87
CA PRO A 54 -16.55 16.81 -3.13
C PRO A 54 -16.95 16.67 -1.67
N ILE A 55 -16.00 16.85 -0.75
CA ILE A 55 -16.27 16.88 0.69
C ILE A 55 -16.40 18.31 1.21
N LEU A 56 -15.93 19.29 0.43
CA LEU A 56 -16.07 20.70 0.70
C LEU A 56 -16.11 21.48 -0.62
N GLN A 57 -16.97 22.48 -0.68
CA GLN A 57 -17.07 23.39 -1.81
C GLN A 57 -17.28 24.82 -1.31
N ILE A 58 -16.48 25.75 -1.82
CA ILE A 58 -16.64 27.19 -1.61
C ILE A 58 -16.82 27.83 -2.97
N GLN A 59 -17.95 28.49 -3.17
CA GLN A 59 -18.21 29.32 -4.34
C GLN A 59 -18.45 30.76 -3.85
N THR A 60 -17.58 31.68 -4.25
CA THR A 60 -17.59 33.05 -3.70
C THR A 60 -17.02 34.08 -4.67
N THR A 61 -17.50 35.31 -4.59
CA THR A 61 -16.93 36.49 -5.25
C THR A 61 -16.04 37.32 -4.32
N GLY A 62 -15.93 36.94 -3.05
CA GLY A 62 -15.12 37.60 -2.02
C GLY A 62 -14.58 36.63 -0.97
N SER A 63 -14.28 37.13 0.23
CA SER A 63 -13.73 36.31 1.32
C SER A 63 -14.78 35.36 1.90
N HIS A 64 -14.47 34.07 1.95
CA HIS A 64 -15.31 33.05 2.56
C HIS A 64 -14.43 32.03 3.29
N ALA A 65 -14.95 31.44 4.37
CA ALA A 65 -14.24 30.46 5.17
C ALA A 65 -15.20 29.34 5.60
N VAL A 66 -14.71 28.10 5.57
CA VAL A 66 -15.46 26.91 5.98
C VAL A 66 -14.54 26.05 6.85
N CYS A 67 -15.12 25.39 7.85
CA CYS A 67 -14.42 24.40 8.66
C CYS A 67 -14.75 22.99 8.14
N LEU A 68 -13.72 22.17 7.91
CA LEU A 68 -13.84 20.77 7.54
C LEU A 68 -13.45 19.91 8.74
N LEU A 69 -14.38 19.06 9.18
CA LEU A 69 -14.14 18.09 10.26
C LEU A 69 -13.80 16.73 9.64
N LEU A 70 -12.59 16.24 9.92
CA LEU A 70 -12.15 14.92 9.49
C LEU A 70 -12.11 13.99 10.70
N PRO A 71 -12.55 12.72 10.55
CA PRO A 71 -12.45 11.75 11.64
C PRO A 71 -10.96 11.41 11.94
N PRO A 72 -10.65 10.73 13.04
CA PRO A 72 -9.30 10.23 13.28
C PRO A 72 -8.82 9.33 12.14
N GLY A 73 -7.60 9.57 11.65
CA GLY A 73 -6.97 8.75 10.61
C GLY A 73 -6.10 9.57 9.67
N ARG A 74 -5.63 8.92 8.61
CA ARG A 74 -4.80 9.49 7.55
C ARG A 74 -5.68 9.92 6.39
N HIS A 75 -5.84 11.23 6.22
CA HIS A 75 -6.64 11.82 5.15
C HIS A 75 -5.76 12.48 4.10
N ILE A 76 -6.09 12.27 2.83
CA ILE A 76 -5.43 12.93 1.70
C ILE A 76 -6.51 13.64 0.90
N LEU A 77 -6.36 14.96 0.77
CA LEU A 77 -7.31 15.80 0.06
C LEU A 77 -6.63 16.45 -1.14
N ARG A 78 -7.36 16.48 -2.26
CA ARG A 78 -7.00 17.28 -3.44
C ARG A 78 -7.85 18.54 -3.42
N PHE A 79 -7.19 19.70 -3.51
CA PHE A 79 -7.87 20.98 -3.66
C PHE A 79 -7.80 21.42 -5.12
N VAL A 80 -8.95 21.69 -5.72
CA VAL A 80 -9.09 22.21 -7.08
C VAL A 80 -9.60 23.65 -6.98
N LEU A 81 -8.80 24.58 -7.50
CA LEU A 81 -9.11 26.01 -7.49
C LEU A 81 -9.40 26.47 -8.92
N ASN A 82 -10.53 27.16 -9.10
CA ASN A 82 -10.87 27.85 -10.33
C ASN A 82 -11.35 29.27 -9.97
N PHE A 83 -10.42 30.23 -9.96
CA PHE A 83 -10.70 31.62 -9.62
C PHE A 83 -10.36 32.50 -10.83
N PRO A 84 -11.32 33.32 -11.33
CA PRO A 84 -11.08 34.19 -12.47
C PRO A 84 -10.16 35.39 -12.14
N LEU A 85 -9.94 35.66 -10.85
CA LEU A 85 -9.10 36.74 -10.33
C LEU A 85 -8.06 36.18 -9.35
N GLY A 86 -7.10 37.02 -8.94
CA GLY A 86 -6.12 36.65 -7.91
C GLY A 86 -6.79 36.25 -6.59
N TYR A 87 -6.29 35.19 -5.96
CA TYR A 87 -6.85 34.63 -4.74
C TYR A 87 -5.79 34.43 -3.66
N ASN A 88 -6.22 34.34 -2.40
CA ASN A 88 -5.38 33.96 -1.28
C ASN A 88 -6.08 32.83 -0.51
N LEU A 89 -5.46 31.65 -0.47
CA LEU A 89 -5.95 30.50 0.29
C LEU A 89 -5.19 30.40 1.60
N LYS A 90 -5.92 30.36 2.72
CA LYS A 90 -5.37 30.08 4.05
C LYS A 90 -6.02 28.82 4.59
N ILE A 91 -5.20 27.84 4.94
CA ILE A 91 -5.63 26.61 5.60
C ILE A 91 -5.01 26.61 6.99
N CYS A 92 -5.83 26.41 8.01
CA CYS A 92 -5.39 26.22 9.38
C CYS A 92 -5.95 24.91 9.91
N SER A 93 -5.21 24.28 10.81
CA SER A 93 -5.59 23.05 11.46
C SER A 93 -5.11 23.10 12.91
N THR A 94 -5.85 22.45 13.80
CA THR A 94 -5.44 22.22 15.19
C THR A 94 -4.43 21.09 15.30
N THR A 95 -4.28 20.28 14.26
CA THR A 95 -3.28 19.22 14.15
C THR A 95 -2.27 19.51 13.04
N PRO A 96 -1.00 19.06 13.17
CA PRO A 96 -0.02 19.17 12.09
C PRO A 96 -0.54 18.55 10.79
N PHE A 97 -0.33 19.23 9.67
CA PHE A 97 -0.69 18.76 8.34
C PHE A 97 0.39 19.15 7.33
N ILE A 98 0.39 18.45 6.19
CA ILE A 98 1.27 18.74 5.06
C ILE A 98 0.39 19.27 3.94
N PHE A 99 0.80 20.41 3.36
CA PHE A 99 0.14 21.03 2.22
C PHE A 99 1.18 21.48 1.22
N GLY A 100 0.98 21.13 -0.05
CA GLY A 100 1.94 21.39 -1.10
C GLY A 100 1.52 20.73 -2.41
N ASP A 101 2.47 20.64 -3.31
CA ASP A 101 2.29 19.90 -4.55
C ASP A 101 2.19 18.38 -4.32
N GLU A 102 1.88 17.67 -5.40
CA GLU A 102 1.77 16.22 -5.38
C GLU A 102 3.07 15.55 -4.89
N GLU A 103 4.24 16.06 -5.28
CA GLU A 103 5.52 15.47 -4.92
C GLU A 103 5.77 15.55 -3.41
N THR A 104 5.52 16.71 -2.80
CA THR A 104 5.63 16.94 -1.36
C THR A 104 4.70 16.01 -0.58
N VAL A 105 3.44 15.89 -1.04
CA VAL A 105 2.44 15.05 -0.36
C VAL A 105 2.76 13.57 -0.52
N LEU A 106 3.06 13.09 -1.73
CA LEU A 106 3.35 11.67 -1.99
C LEU A 106 4.58 11.16 -1.22
N ALA A 107 5.62 11.99 -1.05
CA ALA A 107 6.79 11.63 -0.24
C ALA A 107 6.41 11.33 1.22
N SER A 108 5.45 12.06 1.78
CA SER A 108 4.95 11.78 3.14
C SER A 108 4.18 10.47 3.23
N LEU A 109 3.61 9.97 2.11
CA LEU A 109 2.80 8.75 2.05
C LEU A 109 3.60 7.45 2.19
N GLN A 110 4.93 7.52 2.05
CA GLN A 110 5.84 6.40 2.31
C GLN A 110 5.97 6.09 3.81
N GLN A 111 5.78 7.09 4.67
CA GLN A 111 5.87 6.90 6.11
C GLN A 111 4.61 6.24 6.68
N GLU A 112 4.81 5.55 7.80
CA GLU A 112 3.73 5.00 8.62
C GLU A 112 2.77 6.08 9.12
N SER A 113 1.48 5.73 9.22
CA SER A 113 0.49 6.65 9.77
C SER A 113 0.74 6.89 11.26
N LEU A 114 0.30 8.04 11.78
CA LEU A 114 0.46 8.33 13.20
C LEU A 114 -0.30 7.33 14.08
N GLN A 115 -1.45 6.82 13.63
CA GLN A 115 -2.19 5.79 14.35
C GLN A 115 -1.45 4.45 14.33
N PHE A 116 -0.86 4.06 13.19
CA PHE A 116 -0.01 2.87 13.09
C PHE A 116 1.17 2.96 14.07
N VAL A 117 1.88 4.09 14.05
CA VAL A 117 3.02 4.33 14.95
C VAL A 117 2.59 4.29 16.42
N ALA A 118 1.43 4.87 16.75
CA ALA A 118 0.91 4.87 18.12
C ALA A 118 0.58 3.45 18.61
N VAL A 119 -0.09 2.63 17.79
CA VAL A 119 -0.39 1.23 18.14
C VAL A 119 0.91 0.42 18.27
N ALA A 120 1.83 0.57 17.32
CA ALA A 120 3.13 -0.10 17.36
C ALA A 120 3.91 0.25 18.64
N ASP A 121 3.97 1.53 19.02
CA ASP A 121 4.62 1.97 20.25
C ASP A 121 3.92 1.45 21.51
N GLN A 122 2.59 1.35 21.48
CA GLN A 122 1.82 0.78 22.58
C GLN A 122 2.16 -0.71 22.78
N ILE A 123 2.21 -1.50 21.70
CA ILE A 123 2.65 -2.91 21.73
C ILE A 123 4.08 -3.00 22.29
N LEU A 124 5.01 -2.18 21.79
CA LEU A 124 6.40 -2.19 22.26
C LEU A 124 6.52 -1.82 23.74
N THR A 125 5.69 -0.90 24.23
CA THR A 125 5.61 -0.55 25.66
C THR A 125 5.15 -1.73 26.49
N LYS A 126 4.09 -2.44 26.08
CA LYS A 126 3.61 -3.63 26.79
C LYS A 126 4.64 -4.76 26.78
N LEU A 127 5.40 -4.90 25.68
CA LEU A 127 6.52 -5.84 25.60
C LEU A 127 7.64 -5.48 26.59
N GLY A 128 8.01 -4.20 26.67
CA GLY A 128 8.98 -3.70 27.65
C GLY A 128 8.58 -4.03 29.09
N ASN A 129 7.32 -3.77 29.44
CA ASN A 129 6.79 -4.10 30.77
C ASN A 129 6.92 -5.61 31.08
N CYS A 130 6.71 -6.49 30.08
CA CYS A 130 6.89 -7.93 30.26
C CYS A 130 8.35 -8.30 30.51
N ILE A 131 9.29 -7.65 29.82
CA ILE A 131 10.73 -7.87 30.01
C ILE A 131 11.16 -7.39 31.41
N GLU A 132 10.70 -6.20 31.82
CA GLU A 132 11.00 -5.63 33.14
C GLU A 132 10.41 -6.47 34.30
N CYS A 133 9.26 -7.10 34.09
CA CYS A 133 8.63 -7.98 35.08
C CYS A 133 9.16 -9.42 35.06
N PHE A 134 10.10 -9.77 34.17
CA PHE A 134 10.63 -11.12 34.07
C PHE A 134 11.23 -11.57 35.42
N GLY A 135 10.85 -12.75 35.91
CA GLY A 135 11.20 -13.21 37.26
C GLY A 135 10.10 -13.00 38.30
N ASN A 136 9.23 -12.01 38.13
CA ASN A 136 8.08 -11.78 39.00
C ASN A 136 6.79 -12.32 38.36
N THR A 137 6.40 -13.53 38.76
CA THR A 137 5.29 -14.25 38.13
C THR A 137 3.94 -13.52 38.22
N GLU A 138 3.69 -12.76 39.27
CA GLU A 138 2.40 -12.07 39.46
C GLU A 138 2.29 -10.85 38.55
N THR A 139 3.31 -9.97 38.58
CA THR A 139 3.32 -8.77 37.73
C THR A 139 3.48 -9.12 36.27
N TRP A 140 4.30 -10.13 35.95
CA TRP A 140 4.50 -10.61 34.60
C TRP A 140 3.19 -11.13 33.99
N LYS A 141 2.37 -11.89 34.74
CA LYS A 141 1.06 -12.37 34.25
C LYS A 141 0.16 -11.23 33.81
N LYS A 142 0.08 -10.16 34.62
CA LYS A 142 -0.70 -8.96 34.27
C LYS A 142 -0.15 -8.30 33.00
N SER A 143 1.16 -8.03 32.94
CA SER A 143 1.79 -7.41 31.77
C SER A 143 1.65 -8.26 30.51
N SER A 144 1.72 -9.58 30.63
CA SER A 144 1.56 -10.53 29.52
C SER A 144 0.14 -10.52 28.97
N CYS A 145 -0.89 -10.46 29.82
CA CYS A 145 -2.27 -10.27 29.37
C CYS A 145 -2.45 -8.94 28.61
N GLU A 146 -1.90 -7.83 29.14
CA GLU A 146 -1.98 -6.53 28.47
C GLU A 146 -1.24 -6.52 27.12
N LEU A 147 -0.10 -7.21 27.02
CA LEU A 147 0.61 -7.40 25.76
C LEU A 147 -0.22 -8.21 24.78
N HIS A 148 -0.78 -9.34 25.22
CA HIS A 148 -1.67 -10.19 24.42
C HIS A 148 -2.79 -9.37 23.80
N ASP A 149 -3.54 -8.61 24.60
CA ASP A 149 -4.68 -7.84 24.11
C ASP A 149 -4.27 -6.73 23.13
N ALA A 150 -3.06 -6.18 23.27
CA ALA A 150 -2.55 -5.13 22.39
C ALA A 150 -2.20 -5.61 20.97
N HIS A 151 -1.68 -6.84 20.81
CA HIS A 151 -1.33 -7.39 19.49
C HIS A 151 -2.37 -8.39 18.94
N MET A 152 -3.35 -8.79 19.76
CA MET A 152 -4.40 -9.77 19.43
C MET A 152 -5.84 -9.26 19.71
N PRO A 153 -6.26 -8.13 19.12
CA PRO A 153 -7.55 -7.49 19.44
C PRO A 153 -8.81 -8.30 19.04
N TYR A 154 -8.69 -9.35 18.24
CA TYR A 154 -9.84 -10.10 17.67
C TYR A 154 -10.28 -11.33 18.45
N THR A 155 -9.65 -11.63 19.59
CA THR A 155 -9.89 -12.86 20.35
C THR A 155 -11.31 -13.02 20.91
N ALA A 156 -12.17 -12.01 20.74
CA ALA A 156 -13.62 -12.09 20.97
C ALA A 156 -14.34 -12.96 19.92
N ASP A 157 -13.85 -13.01 18.69
CA ASP A 157 -14.38 -13.85 17.62
C ASP A 157 -13.62 -15.19 17.61
N LYS A 158 -14.33 -16.30 17.89
CA LYS A 158 -13.75 -17.65 18.04
C LYS A 158 -13.33 -18.28 16.71
N SER A 159 -13.14 -17.48 15.67
CA SER A 159 -12.95 -17.89 14.28
C SER A 159 -11.55 -18.43 13.98
N HIS A 160 -10.56 -18.21 14.86
CA HIS A 160 -9.16 -18.58 14.62
C HIS A 160 -8.51 -19.28 15.82
N SER A 161 -7.59 -20.22 15.55
CA SER A 161 -6.90 -20.95 16.62
C SER A 161 -5.95 -20.01 17.37
N LYS A 162 -5.98 -20.08 18.70
CA LYS A 162 -5.11 -19.24 19.55
C LYS A 162 -3.63 -19.62 19.35
N GLU A 163 -3.39 -20.87 19.01
CA GLU A 163 -2.08 -21.47 18.81
C GLU A 163 -1.37 -20.89 17.57
N GLN A 164 -2.04 -20.86 16.42
CA GLN A 164 -1.45 -20.32 15.18
C GLN A 164 -1.10 -18.85 15.32
N ASN A 165 -1.97 -18.09 15.98
CA ASN A 165 -1.77 -16.67 16.22
C ASN A 165 -0.52 -16.39 17.06
N TYR A 166 -0.35 -17.19 18.10
CA TYR A 166 0.76 -17.08 19.01
C TYR A 166 2.08 -17.45 18.29
N GLU A 167 2.07 -18.49 17.46
CA GLU A 167 3.23 -18.83 16.62
C GLU A 167 3.64 -17.67 15.72
N ILE A 168 2.66 -17.02 15.06
CA ILE A 168 2.93 -15.86 14.20
C ILE A 168 3.56 -14.71 14.99
N TRP A 169 3.04 -14.39 16.17
CA TRP A 169 3.64 -13.38 17.05
C TRP A 169 5.08 -13.73 17.45
N MET A 170 5.31 -14.97 17.86
CA MET A 170 6.63 -15.46 18.27
C MET A 170 7.64 -15.35 17.13
N GLU A 171 7.24 -15.70 15.92
CA GLU A 171 8.12 -15.59 14.76
C GLU A 171 8.40 -14.13 14.38
N ALA A 172 7.42 -13.23 14.50
CA ALA A 172 7.61 -11.79 14.27
C ALA A 172 8.58 -11.18 15.29
N LEU A 173 8.44 -11.57 16.57
CA LEU A 173 9.33 -11.16 17.65
C LEU A 173 10.73 -11.74 17.51
N TYR A 174 10.84 -13.01 17.09
CA TYR A 174 12.13 -13.64 16.79
C TYR A 174 12.84 -12.96 15.63
N ALA A 175 12.14 -12.66 14.54
CA ALA A 175 12.74 -12.00 13.38
C ALA A 175 13.39 -10.65 13.74
N ILE A 176 12.74 -9.85 14.59
CA ILE A 176 13.37 -8.60 15.04
C ILE A 176 14.52 -8.85 16.03
N MET A 177 14.40 -9.81 16.94
CA MET A 177 15.46 -10.15 17.89
C MET A 177 16.72 -10.64 17.16
N GLU A 178 16.55 -11.52 16.17
CA GLU A 178 17.63 -12.00 15.31
C GLU A 178 18.28 -10.83 14.54
N SER A 179 17.50 -9.89 14.01
CA SER A 179 18.05 -8.73 13.30
C SER A 179 18.85 -7.75 14.17
N LEU A 180 18.53 -7.66 15.47
CA LEU A 180 19.10 -6.67 16.38
C LEU A 180 20.27 -7.21 17.19
N ILE A 181 20.22 -8.49 17.58
CA ILE A 181 21.21 -9.12 18.47
C ILE A 181 21.65 -10.52 18.01
N GLY A 182 21.29 -10.95 16.79
CA GLY A 182 21.62 -12.26 16.24
C GLY A 182 23.11 -12.56 16.16
N ASP A 183 23.94 -11.54 15.88
CA ASP A 183 25.39 -11.71 15.80
C ASP A 183 26.04 -11.96 17.17
N SER A 184 25.35 -11.60 18.25
CA SER A 184 25.89 -11.69 19.63
C SER A 184 25.50 -12.99 20.34
N TYR A 185 24.51 -13.73 19.83
CA TYR A 185 23.94 -14.88 20.52
C TYR A 185 23.57 -15.99 19.55
N GLU A 186 23.81 -17.24 19.94
CA GLU A 186 23.36 -18.38 19.14
C GLU A 186 21.82 -18.43 19.02
N LYS A 187 21.34 -18.81 17.85
CA LYS A 187 19.92 -18.96 17.52
C LYS A 187 19.10 -19.70 18.58
N HIS A 188 19.65 -20.78 19.13
CA HIS A 188 18.95 -21.59 20.13
C HIS A 188 18.73 -20.85 21.45
N ASN A 189 19.66 -19.95 21.83
CA ASN A 189 19.55 -19.12 23.03
C ASN A 189 18.50 -18.01 22.85
N LEU A 190 18.45 -17.39 21.68
CA LEU A 190 17.42 -16.39 21.35
C LEU A 190 16.02 -17.01 21.39
N LEU A 191 15.84 -18.16 20.72
CA LEU A 191 14.57 -18.90 20.74
C LEU A 191 14.17 -19.30 22.17
N PHE A 192 15.13 -19.72 22.99
CA PHE A 192 14.86 -20.07 24.38
C PHE A 192 14.45 -18.83 25.20
N ALA A 193 15.12 -17.69 25.05
CA ALA A 193 14.78 -16.45 25.73
C ALA A 193 13.36 -15.97 25.40
N ILE A 194 12.96 -15.98 24.12
CA ILE A 194 11.61 -15.58 23.71
C ILE A 194 10.56 -16.56 24.27
N LYS A 195 10.84 -17.87 24.27
CA LYS A 195 9.96 -18.88 24.88
C LYS A 195 9.79 -18.64 26.38
N CYS A 196 10.87 -18.26 27.08
CA CYS A 196 10.82 -17.91 28.49
C CYS A 196 10.02 -16.63 28.73
N LEU A 197 10.17 -15.61 27.87
CA LEU A 197 9.42 -14.36 27.97
C LEU A 197 7.91 -14.57 27.80
N ASN A 198 7.49 -15.59 27.05
CA ASN A 198 6.09 -15.86 26.75
C ASN A 198 5.63 -17.21 27.35
N LEU A 199 5.54 -17.25 28.68
CA LEU A 199 5.21 -18.45 29.51
C LEU A 199 3.92 -19.21 29.12
N TRP A 200 3.09 -18.64 28.22
CA TRP A 200 1.73 -19.07 27.88
C TRP A 200 1.65 -20.46 27.22
N ILE A 201 2.64 -20.88 26.42
CA ILE A 201 2.62 -22.18 25.71
C ILE A 201 2.59 -23.39 26.66
N SER A 202 2.98 -23.21 27.93
CA SER A 202 3.06 -24.35 28.85
C SER A 202 1.70 -24.87 29.32
N GLN A 203 0.59 -24.18 29.04
CA GLN A 203 -0.73 -24.51 29.59
C GLN A 203 -1.77 -25.04 28.58
N SER A 204 -1.62 -24.79 27.27
CA SER A 204 -2.71 -24.98 26.29
C SER A 204 -2.56 -26.15 25.30
N SER A 205 -1.54 -27.01 25.41
CA SER A 205 -1.35 -28.11 24.43
C SER A 205 -2.34 -29.28 24.61
N HIS A 206 -3.57 -29.09 24.17
CA HIS A 206 -4.50 -30.17 23.83
C HIS A 206 -4.54 -30.35 22.31
N ASP A 207 -3.55 -31.05 21.75
CA ASP A 207 -3.70 -31.65 20.41
C ASP A 207 -4.78 -32.74 20.50
N LYS A 208 -6.01 -32.42 20.10
CA LYS A 208 -7.00 -33.45 19.74
C LYS A 208 -6.64 -33.92 18.34
N THR A 209 -5.96 -35.06 18.25
CA THR A 209 -5.77 -35.76 16.98
C THR A 209 -7.13 -36.27 16.53
N GLU A 210 -7.83 -35.49 15.68
CA GLU A 210 -9.05 -35.94 15.04
C GLU A 210 -8.72 -37.11 14.09
N GLY A 211 -9.49 -38.19 14.27
CA GLY A 211 -9.19 -39.50 13.72
C GLY A 211 -9.28 -39.55 12.20
N LEU A 212 -8.13 -39.53 11.54
CA LEU A 212 -7.98 -40.13 10.22
C LEU A 212 -7.95 -41.65 10.37
N GLY A 213 -8.67 -42.36 9.49
CA GLY A 213 -8.78 -43.82 9.45
C GLY A 213 -7.44 -44.50 9.14
N LEU A 214 -6.52 -44.46 10.08
CA LEU A 214 -5.18 -45.01 9.99
C LEU A 214 -5.19 -46.49 10.39
N ASP A 215 -4.35 -47.27 9.70
CA ASP A 215 -4.09 -48.68 10.00
C ASP A 215 -3.61 -48.87 11.45
N GLN A 216 -3.89 -50.03 12.03
CA GLN A 216 -3.64 -50.36 13.44
C GLN A 216 -2.15 -50.26 13.81
N HIS A 217 -1.25 -50.53 12.85
CA HIS A 217 0.19 -50.34 13.02
C HIS A 217 0.55 -48.87 13.16
N VAL A 218 0.05 -48.03 12.25
CA VAL A 218 0.30 -46.58 12.25
C VAL A 218 -0.31 -45.91 13.49
N LYS A 219 -1.46 -46.40 13.98
CA LYS A 219 -2.04 -45.95 15.26
C LYS A 219 -1.11 -46.19 16.45
N ARG A 220 -0.41 -47.33 16.49
CA ARG A 220 0.56 -47.64 17.56
C ARG A 220 1.79 -46.74 17.48
N GLU A 221 2.31 -46.51 16.27
CA GLU A 221 3.45 -45.62 16.05
C GLU A 221 3.11 -44.17 16.39
N VAL A 222 1.94 -43.68 15.95
CA VAL A 222 1.42 -42.36 16.32
C VAL A 222 1.27 -42.25 17.84
N SER A 223 0.68 -43.25 18.49
CA SER A 223 0.53 -43.26 19.96
C SER A 223 1.88 -43.25 20.68
N ALA A 224 2.88 -43.99 20.20
CA ALA A 224 4.23 -44.01 20.76
C ALA A 224 4.93 -42.65 20.56
N ALA A 225 4.85 -42.09 19.36
CA ALA A 225 5.37 -40.76 19.04
C ALA A 225 4.73 -39.68 19.92
N THR A 226 3.40 -39.69 20.09
CA THR A 226 2.70 -38.76 20.98
C THR A 226 3.15 -38.90 22.43
N CYS A 227 3.39 -40.12 22.91
CA CYS A 227 3.88 -40.35 24.27
C CYS A 227 5.29 -39.75 24.49
N ILE A 228 6.21 -40.01 23.55
CA ILE A 228 7.57 -39.45 23.57
C ILE A 228 7.51 -37.93 23.49
N GLN A 229 6.79 -37.37 22.52
CA GLN A 229 6.62 -35.93 22.33
C GLN A 229 6.03 -35.27 23.59
N LYS A 230 5.04 -35.88 24.24
CA LYS A 230 4.45 -35.38 25.48
C LYS A 230 5.48 -35.29 26.60
N HIS A 231 6.35 -36.29 26.75
CA HIS A 231 7.43 -36.26 27.75
C HIS A 231 8.38 -35.09 27.52
N TRP A 232 8.88 -34.92 26.29
CA TRP A 232 9.80 -33.84 25.92
C TRP A 232 9.16 -32.46 26.02
N ARG A 233 7.91 -32.30 25.55
CA ARG A 233 7.12 -31.07 25.69
C ARG A 233 6.98 -30.69 27.17
N GLY A 234 6.64 -31.66 28.04
CA GLY A 234 6.52 -31.43 29.48
C GLY A 234 7.84 -31.06 30.15
N MET A 235 8.95 -31.70 29.77
CA MET A 235 10.27 -31.34 30.29
C MET A 235 10.68 -29.93 29.86
N ASN A 236 10.44 -29.57 28.59
CA ASN A 236 10.71 -28.23 28.08
C ASN A 236 9.85 -27.16 28.78
N ALA A 237 8.55 -27.42 28.98
CA ALA A 237 7.66 -26.52 29.72
C ALA A 237 8.12 -26.32 31.17
N ARG A 238 8.53 -27.39 31.86
CA ARG A 238 9.10 -27.31 33.21
C ARG A 238 10.41 -26.50 33.22
N LYS A 239 11.27 -26.69 32.23
CA LYS A 239 12.51 -25.92 32.08
C LYS A 239 12.21 -24.43 31.92
N ILE A 240 11.30 -24.06 31.02
CA ILE A 240 10.85 -22.68 30.81
C ILE A 240 10.30 -22.06 32.11
N TYR A 241 9.39 -22.78 32.78
CA TYR A 241 8.80 -22.31 34.04
C TYR A 241 9.86 -22.14 35.14
N HIS A 242 10.79 -23.10 35.27
CA HIS A 242 11.88 -23.02 36.22
C HIS A 242 12.79 -21.83 35.93
N THR A 243 13.20 -21.64 34.67
CA THR A 243 14.01 -20.49 34.26
C THR A 243 13.31 -19.16 34.52
N HIS A 244 11.99 -19.07 34.34
CA HIS A 244 11.25 -17.85 34.64
C HIS A 244 11.14 -17.58 36.15
N THR A 245 10.94 -18.61 36.97
CA THR A 245 10.62 -18.45 38.40
C THR A 245 11.85 -18.49 39.33
N ASN A 246 12.89 -19.24 38.97
CA ASN A 246 14.10 -19.39 39.77
C ASN A 246 15.13 -18.32 39.42
N THR A 247 15.01 -17.17 40.07
CA THR A 247 15.88 -16.00 39.86
C THR A 247 17.36 -16.23 40.19
N LEU A 248 17.68 -17.29 40.93
CA LEU A 248 19.05 -17.64 41.32
C LEU A 248 19.73 -18.58 40.32
N SER A 249 19.01 -19.08 39.30
CA SER A 249 19.58 -20.00 38.30
C SER A 249 20.46 -19.30 37.27
N GLU A 250 21.50 -19.99 36.79
CA GLU A 250 22.36 -19.49 35.71
C GLU A 250 21.56 -19.28 34.41
N GLU A 251 20.60 -20.17 34.13
CA GLU A 251 19.72 -20.02 32.97
C GLU A 251 18.86 -18.77 33.04
N HIS A 252 18.35 -18.42 34.24
CA HIS A 252 17.60 -17.19 34.44
C HIS A 252 18.46 -15.96 34.17
N ALA A 253 19.67 -15.93 34.73
CA ALA A 253 20.63 -14.86 34.51
C ALA A 253 20.99 -14.70 33.02
N SER A 254 21.18 -15.82 32.31
CA SER A 254 21.43 -15.85 30.87
C SER A 254 20.26 -15.27 30.06
N VAL A 255 19.03 -15.69 30.36
CA VAL A 255 17.82 -15.19 29.69
C VAL A 255 17.61 -13.69 29.95
N ILE A 256 17.75 -13.24 31.20
CA ILE A 256 17.65 -11.80 31.53
C ILE A 256 18.68 -10.99 30.75
N LYS A 257 19.92 -11.47 30.67
CA LYS A 257 20.97 -10.80 29.90
C LYS A 257 20.57 -10.61 28.42
N ILE A 258 20.05 -11.67 27.78
CA ILE A 258 19.59 -11.62 26.40
C ILE A 258 18.40 -10.66 26.25
N LEU A 259 17.39 -10.76 27.12
CA LEU A 259 16.19 -9.92 27.06
C LEU A 259 16.52 -8.44 27.31
N THR A 260 17.47 -8.16 28.20
CA THR A 260 17.92 -6.79 28.49
C THR A 260 18.70 -6.21 27.31
N ALA A 261 19.61 -6.98 26.71
CA ALA A 261 20.33 -6.58 25.50
C ALA A 261 19.36 -6.31 24.34
N PHE A 262 18.37 -7.19 24.15
CA PHE A 262 17.31 -7.01 23.18
C PHE A 262 16.51 -5.73 23.43
N TRP A 263 16.10 -5.48 24.68
CA TRP A 263 15.35 -4.29 25.06
C TRP A 263 16.14 -3.00 24.82
N SER A 264 17.43 -2.97 25.17
CA SER A 264 18.31 -1.83 24.88
C SER A 264 18.43 -1.57 23.37
N SER A 265 18.60 -2.62 22.56
CA SER A 265 18.65 -2.48 21.10
C SER A 265 17.32 -2.00 20.53
N LEU A 266 16.18 -2.46 21.06
CA LEU A 266 14.85 -1.99 20.67
C LEU A 266 14.71 -0.48 20.93
N GLN A 267 15.16 -0.01 22.10
CA GLN A 267 15.06 1.40 22.50
C GLN A 267 15.92 2.34 21.64
N SER A 268 17.08 1.87 21.13
CA SER A 268 17.98 2.70 20.32
C SER A 268 17.32 3.32 19.08
N ASN A 269 16.41 2.59 18.44
CA ASN A 269 15.58 3.07 17.34
C ASN A 269 14.12 2.69 17.55
N ARG A 270 13.58 3.12 18.70
CA ARG A 270 12.26 2.72 19.21
C ARG A 270 11.14 2.81 18.17
N LYS A 271 11.04 3.92 17.42
CA LYS A 271 9.99 4.13 16.43
C LYS A 271 10.09 3.16 15.25
N ALA A 272 11.27 2.98 14.67
CA ALA A 272 11.43 2.06 13.54
C ALA A 272 11.23 0.61 13.99
N ASN A 273 11.79 0.25 15.15
CA ASN A 273 11.70 -1.10 15.71
C ASN A 273 10.25 -1.48 16.06
N SER A 274 9.49 -0.57 16.70
CA SER A 274 8.07 -0.83 16.98
C SER A 274 7.27 -1.04 15.70
N CYS A 275 7.49 -0.20 14.69
CA CYS A 275 6.83 -0.32 13.40
C CYS A 275 7.18 -1.65 12.72
N ASN A 276 8.45 -2.06 12.75
CA ASN A 276 8.91 -3.32 12.16
C ASN A 276 8.29 -4.55 12.83
N ILE A 277 8.11 -4.56 14.15
CA ILE A 277 7.40 -5.65 14.85
C ILE A 277 5.98 -5.80 14.31
N LEU A 278 5.24 -4.69 14.27
CA LEU A 278 3.85 -4.69 13.81
C LEU A 278 3.76 -5.03 12.32
N ARG A 279 4.70 -4.55 11.49
CA ARG A 279 4.77 -4.91 10.06
C ARG A 279 5.09 -6.37 9.84
N ASN A 280 6.01 -6.96 10.58
CA ASN A 280 6.31 -8.39 10.49
C ASN A 280 5.09 -9.24 10.85
N LEU A 281 4.36 -8.84 11.90
CA LEU A 281 3.11 -9.48 12.30
C LEU A 281 2.06 -9.42 11.18
N LEU A 282 1.78 -8.22 10.64
CA LEU A 282 0.79 -8.01 9.59
C LEU A 282 1.19 -8.63 8.25
N THR A 283 2.48 -8.74 7.95
CA THR A 283 2.97 -9.40 6.72
C THR A 283 2.66 -10.89 6.75
N LYS A 284 2.83 -11.53 7.91
CA LYS A 284 2.50 -12.94 8.12
C LYS A 284 1.00 -13.17 8.26
N TYR A 285 0.29 -12.22 8.85
CA TYR A 285 -1.14 -12.32 9.06
C TYR A 285 -1.91 -11.05 8.66
N PRO A 286 -2.13 -10.82 7.35
CA PRO A 286 -2.73 -9.59 6.84
C PRO A 286 -4.15 -9.33 7.34
N VAL A 287 -4.90 -10.37 7.67
CA VAL A 287 -6.30 -10.28 8.14
C VAL A 287 -6.40 -9.50 9.46
N LEU A 288 -5.33 -9.49 10.27
CA LEU A 288 -5.28 -8.79 11.54
C LEU A 288 -5.49 -7.27 11.42
N ILE A 289 -5.17 -6.71 10.26
CA ILE A 289 -5.28 -5.28 10.00
C ILE A 289 -6.69 -4.74 10.26
N ASN A 290 -7.72 -5.57 10.06
CA ASN A 290 -9.13 -5.22 10.19
C ASN A 290 -9.57 -4.95 11.64
N TYR A 291 -8.73 -5.31 12.61
CA TYR A 291 -9.03 -5.15 14.03
C TYR A 291 -8.30 -3.97 14.67
N PHE A 292 -7.49 -3.24 13.90
CA PHE A 292 -6.80 -2.06 14.37
C PHE A 292 -7.49 -0.79 13.86
N SER A 293 -7.46 0.27 14.68
CA SER A 293 -8.06 1.57 14.34
C SER A 293 -7.47 2.21 13.08
N PHE A 294 -6.21 1.91 12.77
CA PHE A 294 -5.49 2.43 11.60
C PHE A 294 -5.80 1.70 10.29
N GLN A 295 -6.73 0.72 10.27
CA GLN A 295 -7.04 -0.07 9.06
C GLN A 295 -7.24 0.79 7.80
N ASN A 296 -7.96 1.90 7.94
CA ASN A 296 -8.24 2.80 6.82
C ASN A 296 -7.02 3.61 6.36
N ASP A 297 -6.05 3.85 7.25
CA ASP A 297 -4.83 4.61 6.95
C ASP A 297 -3.92 3.85 5.98
N GLU A 298 -3.96 2.52 6.04
CA GLU A 298 -3.19 1.61 5.19
C GLU A 298 -3.59 1.72 3.72
N TRP A 299 -4.84 2.11 3.46
CA TRP A 299 -5.29 2.36 2.10
C TRP A 299 -4.47 3.48 1.42
N ASN A 300 -4.00 4.44 2.22
CA ASN A 300 -3.30 5.64 1.79
C ASN A 300 -1.77 5.52 1.84
N LYS A 301 -1.24 4.42 2.40
CA LYS A 301 0.19 4.09 2.31
C LYS A 301 0.55 3.75 0.87
N LEU A 302 1.75 4.14 0.47
CA LEU A 302 2.34 3.78 -0.82
C LEU A 302 3.85 3.64 -0.68
N SER A 303 4.45 2.96 -1.64
CA SER A 303 5.88 2.98 -1.92
C SER A 303 6.07 3.45 -3.35
N PHE A 304 7.21 4.08 -3.63
CA PHE A 304 7.52 4.43 -5.01
C PHE A 304 9.00 4.35 -5.33
N THR A 305 9.31 4.15 -6.61
CA THR A 305 10.66 4.23 -7.16
C THR A 305 10.64 5.13 -8.40
N ASP A 306 11.61 6.03 -8.47
CA ASP A 306 11.75 6.97 -9.57
C ASP A 306 12.83 6.53 -10.56
N TYR A 307 12.48 6.59 -11.83
CA TYR A 307 13.37 6.49 -12.97
C TYR A 307 13.37 7.83 -13.69
N GLN A 308 14.53 8.29 -14.13
CA GLN A 308 14.67 9.61 -14.73
C GLN A 308 15.54 9.54 -15.97
N GLY A 309 15.31 10.46 -16.89
CA GLY A 309 16.18 10.65 -18.03
C GLY A 309 15.82 11.90 -18.81
N THR A 310 16.38 11.99 -20.01
CA THR A 310 16.26 13.15 -20.88
C THR A 310 15.87 12.75 -22.29
N PHE A 311 15.34 13.70 -23.05
CA PHE A 311 15.13 13.59 -24.48
C PHE A 311 15.78 14.78 -25.19
N ASN A 312 16.28 14.54 -26.41
CA ASN A 312 16.91 15.57 -27.24
C ASN A 312 15.87 16.40 -27.98
N GLU A 313 16.32 17.49 -28.58
CA GLU A 313 15.50 18.33 -29.45
C GLU A 313 14.79 17.49 -30.53
N GLN A 314 13.50 17.76 -30.73
CA GLN A 314 12.71 17.08 -31.76
C GLN A 314 12.20 18.09 -32.78
N ALA A 315 12.38 17.75 -34.06
CA ALA A 315 11.87 18.54 -35.17
C ALA A 315 10.34 18.67 -35.11
N PRO A 316 9.74 19.69 -35.76
CA PRO A 316 8.28 19.83 -35.84
C PRO A 316 7.62 18.62 -36.52
N ARG A 317 6.35 18.38 -36.20
CA ARG A 317 5.46 17.38 -36.81
C ARG A 317 6.02 15.95 -36.84
N THR A 318 6.88 15.62 -35.89
CA THR A 318 7.58 14.34 -35.78
C THR A 318 7.03 13.52 -34.62
N TRP A 319 6.90 12.21 -34.81
CA TRP A 319 6.60 11.26 -33.74
C TRP A 319 7.91 10.70 -33.18
N PHE A 320 7.97 10.54 -31.86
CA PHE A 320 9.15 9.99 -31.19
C PHE A 320 8.78 9.27 -29.89
N ILE A 321 9.70 8.45 -29.38
CA ILE A 321 9.55 7.73 -28.12
C ILE A 321 10.39 8.43 -27.05
N LEU A 322 9.77 8.79 -25.92
CA LEU A 322 10.46 9.35 -24.75
C LEU A 322 11.19 8.26 -23.95
N LEU A 323 10.53 7.12 -23.74
CA LEU A 323 11.10 5.98 -23.04
C LEU A 323 10.45 4.68 -23.52
N ARG A 324 11.22 3.60 -23.46
CA ARG A 324 10.73 2.23 -23.63
C ARG A 324 11.53 1.32 -22.74
N GLU A 325 10.88 0.70 -21.77
CA GLU A 325 11.57 -0.12 -20.76
C GLU A 325 10.72 -1.33 -20.37
N VAL A 326 11.37 -2.43 -19.98
CA VAL A 326 10.69 -3.69 -19.61
C VAL A 326 10.83 -3.95 -18.12
N PHE A 327 9.69 -4.04 -17.43
CA PHE A 327 9.61 -4.25 -16.00
C PHE A 327 9.14 -5.66 -15.67
N HIS A 328 9.89 -6.35 -14.81
CA HIS A 328 9.53 -7.70 -14.35
C HIS A 328 8.83 -7.63 -13.01
N VAL A 329 7.78 -8.44 -12.88
CA VAL A 329 6.95 -8.54 -11.67
C VAL A 329 7.19 -9.92 -11.09
N LYS A 330 7.76 -9.97 -9.88
CA LYS A 330 8.02 -11.23 -9.17
C LYS A 330 6.77 -11.71 -8.45
N ASP A 331 6.14 -10.80 -7.71
CA ASP A 331 4.95 -11.05 -6.93
C ASP A 331 3.82 -10.14 -7.40
N GLU A 332 2.58 -10.66 -7.39
CA GLU A 332 1.41 -9.90 -7.80
C GLU A 332 1.25 -8.62 -6.96
N ILE A 333 1.13 -7.47 -7.62
CA ILE A 333 1.14 -6.16 -6.96
C ILE A 333 0.18 -5.16 -7.61
N LEU A 334 -0.49 -4.36 -6.78
CA LEU A 334 -1.19 -3.16 -7.25
C LEU A 334 -0.16 -2.06 -7.48
N CYS A 335 -0.01 -1.63 -8.74
CA CYS A 335 0.96 -0.62 -9.14
C CYS A 335 0.34 0.41 -10.08
N LEU A 336 0.88 1.62 -10.09
CA LEU A 336 0.57 2.70 -11.00
C LEU A 336 1.90 3.27 -11.53
N PRO A 337 2.23 3.05 -12.82
CA PRO A 337 3.30 3.78 -13.47
C PRO A 337 2.80 5.17 -13.86
N LYS A 338 3.46 6.21 -13.37
CA LYS A 338 3.10 7.60 -13.64
C LYS A 338 4.28 8.34 -14.24
N LEU A 339 4.09 8.91 -15.43
CA LEU A 339 5.10 9.69 -16.13
C LEU A 339 4.90 11.19 -15.90
N TYR A 340 5.98 11.87 -15.52
CA TYR A 340 6.05 13.32 -15.40
C TYR A 340 6.96 13.86 -16.52
N HIS A 341 6.42 14.76 -17.34
CA HIS A 341 7.10 15.37 -18.49
C HIS A 341 6.42 16.70 -18.85
N ALA A 342 7.10 17.52 -19.67
CA ALA A 342 6.55 18.78 -20.18
C ALA A 342 5.86 18.65 -21.55
N VAL A 343 5.90 17.47 -22.18
CA VAL A 343 5.41 17.24 -23.55
C VAL A 343 3.90 17.01 -23.58
N PRO A 344 3.05 17.91 -24.10
CA PRO A 344 1.59 17.82 -23.93
C PRO A 344 0.93 16.63 -24.65
N THR A 345 1.56 16.12 -25.71
CA THR A 345 1.04 15.04 -26.57
C THR A 345 1.55 13.65 -26.17
N CYS A 346 2.29 13.56 -25.06
CA CYS A 346 2.93 12.33 -24.64
C CYS A 346 1.95 11.42 -23.90
N ASN A 347 1.86 10.17 -24.35
CA ASN A 347 1.01 9.13 -23.78
C ASN A 347 1.88 7.97 -23.32
N LEU A 348 1.61 7.47 -22.12
CA LEU A 348 2.25 6.28 -21.57
C LEU A 348 1.33 5.09 -21.77
N HIS A 349 1.85 4.04 -22.40
CA HIS A 349 1.20 2.75 -22.57
C HIS A 349 1.94 1.68 -21.77
N VAL A 350 1.20 0.68 -21.28
CA VAL A 350 1.79 -0.52 -20.67
C VAL A 350 1.25 -1.76 -21.35
N ILE A 351 2.15 -2.63 -21.82
CA ILE A 351 1.81 -3.86 -22.53
C ILE A 351 2.35 -5.05 -21.73
N ASP A 352 1.50 -6.05 -21.50
CA ASP A 352 1.91 -7.35 -20.98
C ASP A 352 2.58 -8.17 -22.08
N ASN A 353 3.89 -8.42 -21.99
CA ASN A 353 4.62 -9.14 -23.04
C ASN A 353 4.31 -10.65 -23.07
N ASP A 354 3.67 -11.20 -22.02
CA ASP A 354 3.24 -12.59 -22.00
C ASP A 354 1.91 -12.78 -22.75
N THR A 355 1.01 -11.80 -22.69
CA THR A 355 -0.34 -11.89 -23.31
C THR A 355 -0.55 -11.01 -24.53
N GLY A 356 0.32 -10.02 -24.76
CA GLY A 356 0.19 -9.01 -25.82
C GLY A 356 -0.87 -7.94 -25.54
N ASN A 357 -1.54 -7.97 -24.38
CA ASN A 357 -2.61 -7.05 -24.05
C ASN A 357 -2.09 -5.75 -23.44
N THR A 358 -2.70 -4.63 -23.81
CA THR A 358 -2.47 -3.32 -23.20
C THR A 358 -3.24 -3.21 -21.88
N ILE A 359 -2.59 -2.66 -20.85
CA ILE A 359 -3.22 -2.34 -19.57
C ILE A 359 -4.22 -1.18 -19.77
N PRO A 360 -5.38 -1.19 -19.09
CA PRO A 360 -6.40 -0.16 -19.28
C PRO A 360 -5.90 1.27 -19.03
N GLU A 361 -6.48 2.20 -19.78
CA GLU A 361 -6.22 3.64 -19.67
C GLU A 361 -7.54 4.41 -19.54
N VAL A 362 -7.51 5.51 -18.79
CA VAL A 362 -8.63 6.44 -18.64
C VAL A 362 -8.11 7.83 -18.95
N PHE A 363 -8.69 8.48 -19.97
CA PHE A 363 -8.23 9.77 -20.48
C PHE A 363 -6.72 9.79 -20.80
N GLN A 364 -6.24 8.76 -21.52
CA GLN A 364 -4.82 8.60 -21.93
C GLN A 364 -3.83 8.50 -20.76
N LYS A 365 -4.32 8.10 -19.58
CA LYS A 365 -3.51 7.84 -18.40
C LYS A 365 -3.70 6.41 -17.97
N VAL A 366 -2.58 5.72 -17.79
CA VAL A 366 -2.55 4.38 -17.19
C VAL A 366 -3.20 4.47 -15.81
N VAL A 367 -4.16 3.58 -15.56
CA VAL A 367 -4.83 3.50 -14.25
C VAL A 367 -4.09 2.53 -13.33
N PRO A 368 -4.28 2.64 -12.00
CA PRO A 368 -3.79 1.63 -11.07
C PRO A 368 -4.27 0.24 -11.48
N TYR A 369 -3.33 -0.68 -11.61
CA TYR A 369 -3.61 -2.02 -12.10
C TYR A 369 -2.91 -3.08 -11.25
N ARG A 370 -3.51 -4.26 -11.18
CA ARG A 370 -2.98 -5.41 -10.46
C ARG A 370 -2.12 -6.24 -11.40
N TYR A 371 -0.82 -5.94 -11.40
CA TYR A 371 0.16 -6.60 -12.23
C TYR A 371 0.46 -7.99 -11.69
N LYS A 372 0.32 -8.99 -12.55
CA LYS A 372 0.62 -10.39 -12.24
C LYS A 372 2.07 -10.71 -12.51
N THR A 373 2.59 -11.74 -11.84
CA THR A 373 3.89 -12.34 -12.14
C THR A 373 3.99 -12.69 -13.62
N ASN A 374 5.12 -12.39 -14.23
CA ASN A 374 5.35 -12.56 -15.66
C ASN A 374 6.72 -13.20 -15.95
N LYS A 375 6.89 -13.69 -17.18
CA LYS A 375 8.17 -14.20 -17.69
C LYS A 375 8.86 -13.22 -18.62
N LYS A 376 8.11 -12.53 -19.48
CA LYS A 376 8.64 -11.60 -20.49
C LYS A 376 8.57 -10.12 -20.08
N GLY A 377 8.09 -9.81 -18.88
CA GLY A 377 7.96 -8.43 -18.41
C GLY A 377 6.71 -7.70 -18.92
N TYR A 378 6.48 -6.51 -18.37
CA TYR A 378 5.59 -5.51 -18.94
C TYR A 378 6.42 -4.45 -19.64
N THR A 379 6.13 -4.15 -20.90
CA THR A 379 6.75 -3.05 -21.62
C THR A 379 6.01 -1.75 -21.30
N LEU A 380 6.72 -0.80 -20.71
CA LEU A 380 6.25 0.58 -20.56
C LEU A 380 6.83 1.38 -21.73
N VAL A 381 5.96 2.03 -22.50
CA VAL A 381 6.37 2.85 -23.65
C VAL A 381 5.68 4.20 -23.60
N ALA A 382 6.46 5.27 -23.62
CA ALA A 382 5.94 6.63 -23.70
C ALA A 382 6.21 7.19 -25.09
N GLU A 383 5.15 7.40 -25.86
CA GLU A 383 5.23 8.00 -27.19
C GLU A 383 4.74 9.44 -27.16
N ALA A 384 5.28 10.28 -28.04
CA ALA A 384 4.87 11.66 -28.17
C ALA A 384 4.95 12.14 -29.62
N ARG A 385 4.25 13.24 -29.91
CA ARG A 385 4.26 13.88 -31.23
C ARG A 385 4.47 15.38 -31.10
N THR A 386 5.46 15.92 -31.77
CA THR A 386 5.61 17.37 -31.88
C THR A 386 4.56 17.96 -32.81
N LEU A 387 4.11 19.18 -32.48
CA LEU A 387 3.14 19.91 -33.29
C LEU A 387 3.88 20.81 -34.30
N GLU A 388 3.59 22.09 -34.36
CA GLU A 388 4.15 23.00 -35.38
C GLU A 388 5.52 23.58 -35.00
N SER A 389 5.83 23.60 -33.70
CA SER A 389 7.11 24.09 -33.19
C SER A 389 8.09 22.96 -32.93
N VAL A 390 9.37 23.30 -32.95
CA VAL A 390 10.45 22.46 -32.41
C VAL A 390 10.16 22.22 -30.92
N LEU A 391 10.40 21.00 -30.47
CA LEU A 391 10.36 20.67 -29.04
C LEU A 391 11.78 20.68 -28.50
N MET A 392 12.06 21.61 -27.58
CA MET A 392 13.36 21.73 -26.93
C MET A 392 13.69 20.49 -26.08
N PRO A 393 14.99 20.19 -25.85
CA PRO A 393 15.39 19.11 -24.96
C PRO A 393 14.76 19.25 -23.58
N GLY A 394 14.42 18.12 -22.97
CA GLY A 394 13.73 18.12 -21.69
C GLY A 394 14.05 16.91 -20.83
N LYS A 395 13.56 16.96 -19.58
CA LYS A 395 13.64 15.87 -18.61
C LYS A 395 12.29 15.17 -18.50
N TRP A 396 12.34 13.89 -18.17
CA TRP A 396 11.17 13.11 -17.79
C TRP A 396 11.49 12.30 -16.53
N LYS A 397 10.44 11.98 -15.76
CA LYS A 397 10.51 11.14 -14.56
C LYS A 397 9.38 10.12 -14.61
N LEU A 398 9.71 8.84 -14.65
CA LEU A 398 8.76 7.73 -14.51
C LEU A 398 8.77 7.29 -13.04
N ARG A 399 7.63 7.41 -12.37
CA ARG A 399 7.45 6.95 -11.00
C ARG A 399 6.62 5.68 -10.99
N MET A 400 7.18 4.59 -10.48
CA MET A 400 6.44 3.37 -10.18
C MET A 400 5.86 3.52 -8.78
N ILE A 401 4.54 3.61 -8.64
CA ILE A 401 3.85 3.71 -7.33
C ILE A 401 3.21 2.36 -7.02
N GLY A 402 3.34 1.85 -5.81
CA GLY A 402 2.68 0.60 -5.42
C GLY A 402 2.32 0.52 -3.95
N SER A 403 1.63 -0.56 -3.58
CA SER A 403 1.15 -0.79 -2.21
C SER A 403 2.21 -1.37 -1.28
N THR A 404 3.33 -1.86 -1.82
CA THR A 404 4.43 -2.50 -1.10
C THR A 404 5.77 -2.05 -1.67
N ASP A 405 6.86 -2.25 -0.92
CA ASP A 405 8.22 -1.87 -1.33
C ASP A 405 8.78 -2.74 -2.46
N SER A 406 8.23 -3.94 -2.65
CA SER A 406 8.57 -4.90 -3.71
C SER A 406 7.99 -4.50 -5.08
N LEU A 407 8.38 -3.31 -5.56
CA LEU A 407 7.92 -2.76 -6.82
C LEU A 407 8.51 -3.49 -8.05
N PRO A 408 7.83 -3.44 -9.22
CA PRO A 408 8.37 -3.97 -10.46
C PRO A 408 9.73 -3.32 -10.79
N THR A 409 10.69 -4.12 -11.23
CA THR A 409 12.05 -3.65 -11.54
C THR A 409 12.39 -3.83 -13.01
N SER A 410 13.14 -2.88 -13.56
CA SER A 410 13.77 -3.01 -14.88
C SER A 410 15.02 -3.88 -14.81
N VAL A 411 15.35 -4.56 -15.90
CA VAL A 411 16.55 -5.39 -16.05
C VAL A 411 17.67 -4.51 -16.59
N GLU A 412 18.57 -4.07 -15.71
CA GLU A 412 19.88 -3.46 -15.99
C GLU A 412 19.94 -2.27 -16.99
N ASN A 413 20.50 -1.14 -16.52
CA ASN A 413 20.75 0.09 -17.29
C ASN A 413 19.53 0.60 -18.08
N PHE A 414 18.65 1.33 -17.39
CA PHE A 414 17.50 2.05 -17.96
C PHE A 414 17.92 2.78 -19.24
N ASN A 415 17.55 2.23 -20.41
CA ASN A 415 18.10 2.69 -21.67
C ASN A 415 17.13 3.68 -22.31
N SER A 416 17.31 4.97 -22.01
CA SER A 416 16.44 6.04 -22.50
C SER A 416 16.92 6.67 -23.81
N LEU A 417 18.06 6.24 -24.36
CA LEU A 417 18.59 6.77 -25.61
C LEU A 417 18.05 5.95 -26.78
N LEU A 418 16.86 6.34 -27.23
CA LEU A 418 16.17 5.70 -28.35
C LEU A 418 16.42 6.46 -29.64
N HIS A 419 16.81 5.74 -30.70
CA HIS A 419 16.87 6.27 -32.05
C HIS A 419 15.61 5.87 -32.82
N VAL A 420 14.87 6.87 -33.26
CA VAL A 420 13.69 6.66 -34.12
C VAL A 420 14.13 6.80 -35.57
N LYS A 421 13.89 5.76 -36.37
CA LYS A 421 14.11 5.79 -37.82
C LYS A 421 12.77 5.62 -38.52
N GLU A 422 12.32 6.67 -39.17
CA GLU A 422 11.12 6.62 -40.01
C GLU A 422 11.47 5.93 -41.34
N ILE A 423 10.68 4.92 -41.72
CA ILE A 423 10.75 4.26 -43.02
C ILE A 423 9.55 4.75 -43.83
N ARG A 424 9.82 5.44 -44.93
CA ARG A 424 8.81 5.96 -45.85
C ARG A 424 8.92 5.24 -47.18
N ASP A 425 8.11 4.19 -47.38
CA ASP A 425 7.84 3.60 -48.69
C ASP A 425 6.74 2.51 -48.55
N TYR A 426 6.32 1.94 -49.68
CA TYR A 426 5.47 0.75 -49.70
C TYR A 426 6.27 -0.47 -49.24
N TYR A 427 5.75 -1.19 -48.24
CA TYR A 427 6.27 -2.52 -47.92
C TYR A 427 5.83 -3.50 -49.01
N ILE A 428 6.80 -4.16 -49.64
CA ILE A 428 6.56 -5.28 -50.55
C ILE A 428 6.70 -6.56 -49.72
N PRO A 429 5.60 -7.31 -49.48
CA PRO A 429 5.66 -8.57 -48.76
C PRO A 429 6.60 -9.55 -49.44
N LYS A 430 7.52 -10.14 -48.67
CA LYS A 430 8.15 -11.40 -49.08
C LYS A 430 7.12 -12.53 -49.00
N ASP A 431 7.38 -13.63 -49.68
CA ASP A 431 6.53 -14.84 -49.65
C ASP A 431 6.21 -15.29 -48.22
N ASP A 432 7.13 -15.05 -47.27
CA ASP A 432 6.97 -15.39 -45.86
C ASP A 432 6.06 -14.42 -45.08
N CYS A 433 5.59 -13.32 -45.69
CA CYS A 433 4.76 -12.27 -45.07
C CYS A 433 5.36 -11.67 -43.78
N ILE A 434 6.69 -11.66 -43.62
CA ILE A 434 7.35 -11.16 -42.41
C ILE A 434 7.74 -9.69 -42.56
N ILE A 435 7.20 -8.82 -41.69
CA ILE A 435 7.73 -7.46 -41.45
C ILE A 435 8.57 -7.48 -40.17
N PHE A 436 9.85 -7.09 -40.27
CA PHE A 436 10.83 -7.16 -39.18
C PHE A 436 10.96 -8.58 -38.59
N ARG A 437 10.28 -8.84 -37.47
CA ARG A 437 10.24 -10.14 -36.77
C ARG A 437 8.82 -10.70 -36.65
N TYR A 438 7.85 -10.10 -37.35
CA TYR A 438 6.43 -10.40 -37.21
C TYR A 438 5.85 -10.92 -38.50
N LEU A 439 5.07 -12.00 -38.39
CA LEU A 439 4.26 -12.54 -39.48
C LEU A 439 2.99 -11.70 -39.64
N LEU A 440 2.75 -11.18 -40.83
CA LEU A 440 1.48 -10.55 -41.19
C LEU A 440 0.43 -11.62 -41.47
N VAL A 441 -0.67 -11.59 -40.72
CA VAL A 441 -1.86 -12.39 -40.99
C VAL A 441 -2.92 -11.47 -41.59
N PHE A 442 -3.17 -11.61 -42.89
CA PHE A 442 -4.22 -10.86 -43.57
C PHE A 442 -5.58 -11.50 -43.28
N ILE A 443 -6.47 -10.76 -42.61
CA ILE A 443 -7.88 -11.14 -42.48
C ILE A 443 -8.63 -10.46 -43.62
N PRO A 444 -9.19 -11.21 -44.59
CA PRO A 444 -9.91 -10.60 -45.70
C PRO A 444 -11.20 -9.96 -45.19
N PHE A 445 -11.26 -8.62 -45.20
CA PHE A 445 -12.50 -7.87 -45.06
C PHE A 445 -12.81 -7.14 -46.36
N VAL A 446 -14.07 -7.20 -46.77
CA VAL A 446 -14.57 -6.59 -48.01
C VAL A 446 -14.41 -5.06 -47.93
N ALA A 447 -13.86 -4.48 -49.00
CA ALA A 447 -13.65 -3.05 -49.30
C ALA A 447 -12.34 -2.39 -48.80
N ASN A 448 -11.33 -2.41 -49.67
CA ASN A 448 -10.31 -1.39 -49.95
C ASN A 448 -9.54 -0.71 -48.80
N THR A 449 -9.45 -1.32 -47.62
CA THR A 449 -8.57 -0.83 -46.55
C THR A 449 -7.86 -2.01 -45.89
N VAL A 450 -6.54 -2.08 -46.04
CA VAL A 450 -5.71 -3.07 -45.33
C VAL A 450 -5.45 -2.52 -43.94
N GLY A 451 -6.23 -2.95 -42.96
CA GLY A 451 -5.88 -2.80 -41.55
C GLY A 451 -4.77 -3.78 -41.21
N VAL A 452 -3.56 -3.28 -40.94
CA VAL A 452 -2.49 -4.11 -40.40
C VAL A 452 -2.72 -4.23 -38.89
N VAL A 453 -3.14 -5.41 -38.44
CA VAL A 453 -3.14 -5.75 -37.02
C VAL A 453 -1.75 -6.33 -36.71
N PHE A 454 -0.95 -5.58 -35.95
CA PHE A 454 0.22 -6.17 -35.31
C PHE A 454 -0.30 -7.07 -34.18
N LEU A 455 -0.34 -8.38 -34.43
CA LEU A 455 -0.56 -9.37 -33.38
C LEU A 455 0.75 -9.48 -32.57
N CYS A 456 0.68 -9.10 -31.29
CA CYS A 456 1.78 -9.23 -30.32
C CYS A 456 2.11 -10.69 -30.01
#